data_AF-A0A2E9HWM4-F1
#
_entry.id   AF-A0A2E9HWM4-F1
#
_cell.length_a   1.000
_cell.length_b   1.000
_cell.length_c   1.000
_cell.angle_alpha   90.00
_cell.angle_beta   90.00
_cell.angle_gamma   90.00
#
_symmetry.space_group_name_H-M   'P 1'
#
loop_
_entity.id
_entity.type
_entity.pdbx_description
1 polymer ?
#
loop_
_entity_poly.entity_id
_entity_poly.type
_entity_poly.pdbx_seq_one_letter_code
_entity_poly.pdbx_strand_id
1 'polypeptide(L)'
;MRRLWRRVARRATDCSVELTRRGCLVLAPHPDDETLGCGGLVIHKRAAGQPVQVAVVTDGAATGAADMTREDIVTLRAREAVAACARLDVAEDHVQFLGFPDGALAAHAAALEDRIASLVAELSPPEIFVCALGDGHRDHVALAQAVRNLHAQGRLGGAAVWEYPVWFWDFRSWRPEKASNKAGFIAGLRKAGQAARNLNAVAVDIKDLKQRKREALACHRSQIGGLEGAHGWNGLPPSFLDFFFHDRELFFKLDAQAARNPR
;
A
#
# COMPACT_ATOMS: atom_id res chain seq x y z
N MET A 1 -3.88 -1.58 -17.07
CA MET A 1 -2.90 -2.17 -16.16
C MET A 1 -1.52 -2.42 -16.80
N ARG A 2 -1.21 -3.64 -17.29
CA ARG A 2 0.18 -4.10 -17.57
C ARG A 2 0.98 -3.31 -18.62
N ARG A 3 0.36 -2.57 -19.56
CA ARG A 3 1.09 -1.76 -20.56
C ARG A 3 1.61 -0.43 -19.99
N LEU A 4 0.82 0.23 -19.14
CA LEU A 4 1.21 1.49 -18.51
C LEU A 4 2.29 1.23 -17.46
N TRP A 5 2.08 0.23 -16.59
CA TRP A 5 3.09 -0.21 -15.63
C TRP A 5 4.41 -0.53 -16.32
N ARG A 6 4.41 -1.35 -17.39
CA ARG A 6 5.65 -1.68 -18.15
C ARG A 6 6.36 -0.44 -18.69
N ARG A 7 5.63 0.60 -19.09
CA ARG A 7 6.22 1.85 -19.57
C ARG A 7 6.89 2.64 -18.44
N VAL A 8 6.25 2.70 -17.27
CA VAL A 8 6.81 3.36 -16.09
C VAL A 8 8.00 2.57 -15.56
N ALA A 9 7.86 1.26 -15.35
CA ALA A 9 8.91 0.38 -14.84
C ALA A 9 10.19 0.36 -15.71
N ARG A 10 10.06 0.50 -17.04
CA ARG A 10 11.22 0.61 -17.96
C ARG A 10 11.98 1.93 -17.83
N ARG A 11 11.34 2.99 -17.32
CA ARG A 11 11.93 4.32 -17.14
C ARG A 11 12.27 4.62 -15.69
N ALA A 12 11.79 3.81 -14.76
CA ALA A 12 12.05 3.97 -13.35
C ALA A 12 13.55 3.82 -13.08
N THR A 13 14.07 4.70 -12.24
CA THR A 13 15.45 4.61 -11.76
C THR A 13 15.57 3.42 -10.84
N ASP A 14 16.52 2.54 -11.08
CA ASP A 14 16.82 1.45 -10.15
C ASP A 14 17.42 2.03 -8.88
N CYS A 15 16.76 1.79 -7.75
CA CYS A 15 17.21 2.24 -6.44
C CYS A 15 17.18 1.08 -5.44
N SER A 16 17.37 -0.16 -5.91
CA SER A 16 17.39 -1.38 -5.09
C SER A 16 18.43 -1.29 -3.96
N VAL A 17 19.57 -0.66 -4.20
CA VAL A 17 20.60 -0.44 -3.15
C VAL A 17 20.26 0.76 -2.27
N GLU A 18 19.70 1.83 -2.82
CA GLU A 18 19.48 3.07 -2.05
C GLU A 18 18.32 2.93 -1.05
N LEU A 19 17.20 2.32 -1.46
CA LEU A 19 16.03 2.14 -0.59
C LEU A 19 16.25 1.06 0.48
N THR A 20 17.39 0.38 0.52
CA THR A 20 17.67 -0.67 1.52
C THR A 20 18.60 -0.22 2.64
N ARG A 21 19.12 1.01 2.56
CA ARG A 21 20.11 1.56 3.50
C ARG A 21 19.54 2.04 4.83
N ARG A 22 18.22 2.18 4.94
CA ARG A 22 17.55 2.78 6.09
C ARG A 22 16.35 1.94 6.52
N GLY A 23 16.03 1.98 7.81
CA GLY A 23 14.79 1.42 8.32
C GLY A 23 13.56 2.13 7.77
N CYS A 24 12.38 1.56 7.97
CA CYS A 24 11.14 2.22 7.55
C CYS A 24 9.92 1.84 8.38
N LEU A 25 8.89 2.67 8.25
CA LEU A 25 7.51 2.36 8.59
C LEU A 25 6.69 2.17 7.31
N VAL A 26 6.06 1.01 7.15
CA VAL A 26 5.07 0.76 6.08
C VAL A 26 3.68 0.98 6.67
N LEU A 27 2.94 1.94 6.11
CA LEU A 27 1.56 2.25 6.46
C LEU A 27 0.62 1.58 5.44
N ALA A 28 0.06 0.44 5.84
CA ALA A 28 -0.86 -0.36 5.03
C ALA A 28 -2.32 -0.03 5.39
N PRO A 29 -3.14 0.50 4.47
CA PRO A 29 -4.57 0.71 4.71
C PRO A 29 -5.26 -0.57 5.20
N HIS A 30 -5.01 -1.69 4.51
CA HIS A 30 -5.63 -2.99 4.80
C HIS A 30 -4.60 -4.09 5.06
N PRO A 31 -5.00 -5.17 5.75
CA PRO A 31 -4.21 -6.40 5.82
C PRO A 31 -4.02 -6.98 4.41
N ASP A 32 -2.77 -7.03 3.93
CA ASP A 32 -2.26 -7.50 2.62
C ASP A 32 -1.50 -6.45 1.81
N ASP A 33 -1.85 -5.17 1.95
CA ASP A 33 -1.26 -4.06 1.21
C ASP A 33 0.26 -3.96 1.46
N GLU A 34 0.72 -4.28 2.67
CA GLU A 34 2.14 -4.29 3.03
C GLU A 34 2.90 -5.33 2.20
N THR A 35 2.30 -6.51 2.00
CA THR A 35 2.88 -7.61 1.26
C THR A 35 2.77 -7.37 -0.23
N LEU A 36 1.60 -6.93 -0.72
CA LEU A 36 1.35 -6.64 -2.13
C LEU A 36 2.28 -5.54 -2.64
N GLY A 37 2.27 -4.38 -1.96
CA GLY A 37 2.96 -3.18 -2.41
C GLY A 37 4.45 -3.13 -2.07
N CYS A 38 4.84 -3.67 -0.91
CA CYS A 38 6.19 -3.48 -0.35
C CYS A 38 6.93 -4.79 -0.01
N GLY A 39 6.37 -5.97 -0.24
CA GLY A 39 6.93 -7.23 0.28
C GLY A 39 8.39 -7.47 -0.12
N GLY A 40 8.77 -7.19 -1.37
CA GLY A 40 10.15 -7.33 -1.82
C GLY A 40 11.10 -6.29 -1.23
N LEU A 41 10.66 -5.02 -1.13
CA LEU A 41 11.38 -3.97 -0.41
C LEU A 41 11.63 -4.34 1.05
N VAL A 42 10.61 -4.86 1.75
CA VAL A 42 10.74 -5.28 3.15
C VAL A 42 11.79 -6.38 3.28
N ILE A 43 11.73 -7.43 2.44
CA ILE A 43 12.72 -8.51 2.44
C ILE A 43 14.14 -7.95 2.26
N HIS A 44 14.33 -7.03 1.31
CA HIS A 44 15.64 -6.42 1.10
C HIS A 44 16.13 -5.59 2.29
N LYS A 45 15.27 -4.74 2.88
CA LYS A 45 15.63 -3.94 4.06
C LYS A 45 16.01 -4.84 5.23
N ARG A 46 15.26 -5.92 5.46
CA ARG A 46 15.56 -6.89 6.52
C ARG A 46 16.87 -7.64 6.26
N ALA A 47 17.11 -8.06 5.02
CA ALA A 47 18.39 -8.68 4.64
C ALA A 47 19.59 -7.72 4.82
N ALA A 48 19.39 -6.42 4.69
CA ALA A 48 20.38 -5.37 4.98
C ALA A 48 20.48 -4.99 6.47
N GLY A 49 19.84 -5.73 7.37
CA GLY A 49 19.86 -5.49 8.82
C GLY A 49 19.06 -4.26 9.27
N GLN A 50 18.24 -3.66 8.40
CA GLN A 50 17.47 -2.47 8.74
C GLN A 50 16.17 -2.83 9.47
N PRO A 51 15.74 -2.02 10.47
CA PRO A 51 14.46 -2.23 11.14
C PRO A 51 13.31 -1.88 10.18
N VAL A 52 12.31 -2.75 10.13
CA VAL A 52 11.05 -2.47 9.43
C VAL A 52 9.93 -2.58 10.45
N GLN A 53 9.07 -1.56 10.45
CA GLN A 53 7.83 -1.48 11.20
C GLN A 53 6.67 -1.50 10.19
N VAL A 54 5.59 -2.21 10.51
CA VAL A 54 4.37 -2.25 9.70
C VAL A 54 3.22 -1.77 10.57
N ALA A 55 2.44 -0.82 10.08
CA ALA A 55 1.18 -0.44 10.70
C ALA A 55 0.03 -0.67 9.73
N VAL A 56 -0.87 -1.57 10.10
CA VAL A 56 -2.13 -1.82 9.42
C VAL A 56 -3.17 -0.87 10.00
N VAL A 57 -3.71 0.01 9.15
CA VAL A 57 -4.46 1.18 9.60
C VAL A 57 -5.91 0.82 9.90
N THR A 58 -6.56 0.06 9.02
CA THR A 58 -7.95 -0.36 9.21
C THR A 58 -8.04 -1.74 9.86
N ASP A 59 -9.20 -2.06 10.40
CA ASP A 59 -9.51 -3.38 10.93
C ASP A 59 -9.75 -4.43 9.83
N GLY A 60 -9.80 -4.02 8.56
CA GLY A 60 -9.99 -4.92 7.42
C GLY A 60 -11.32 -5.68 7.46
N ALA A 61 -12.32 -5.23 8.19
CA ALA A 61 -13.50 -6.06 8.40
C ALA A 61 -14.57 -5.93 7.30
N ALA A 62 -14.41 -5.00 6.35
CA ALA A 62 -15.42 -4.75 5.32
C ALA A 62 -15.36 -5.82 4.24
N THR A 63 -15.94 -6.97 4.53
CA THR A 63 -16.08 -8.09 3.59
C THR A 63 -17.55 -8.37 3.31
N GLY A 64 -17.83 -9.00 2.16
CA GLY A 64 -19.17 -9.52 1.85
C GLY A 64 -19.43 -10.92 2.41
N ALA A 65 -18.63 -11.40 3.36
CA ALA A 65 -18.75 -12.74 3.94
C ALA A 65 -19.99 -12.80 4.86
N ALA A 66 -21.02 -13.52 4.42
CA ALA A 66 -22.32 -13.55 5.11
C ALA A 66 -22.30 -14.30 6.45
N ASP A 67 -21.36 -15.24 6.61
CA ASP A 67 -21.37 -16.25 7.68
C ASP A 67 -20.32 -16.00 8.78
N MET A 68 -19.68 -14.83 8.80
CA MET A 68 -18.68 -14.46 9.81
C MET A 68 -19.04 -13.14 10.49
N THR A 69 -18.77 -13.05 11.79
CA THR A 69 -18.89 -11.78 12.51
C THR A 69 -17.77 -10.82 12.11
N ARG A 70 -17.98 -9.52 12.35
CA ARG A 70 -16.96 -8.50 12.09
C ARG A 70 -15.70 -8.81 12.92
N GLU A 71 -15.90 -9.14 14.19
CA GLU A 71 -14.84 -9.41 15.16
C GLU A 71 -13.99 -10.63 14.76
N ASP A 72 -14.63 -11.69 14.23
CA ASP A 72 -13.93 -12.86 13.72
C ASP A 72 -13.06 -12.53 12.52
N ILE A 73 -13.56 -11.72 11.59
CA ILE A 73 -12.80 -11.27 10.40
C ILE A 73 -11.60 -10.42 10.81
N VAL A 74 -11.79 -9.46 11.72
CA VAL A 74 -10.71 -8.60 12.24
C VAL A 74 -9.61 -9.46 12.86
N THR A 75 -9.99 -10.39 13.73
CA THR A 75 -9.05 -11.28 14.43
C THR A 75 -8.31 -12.19 13.44
N LEU A 76 -9.02 -12.75 12.46
CA LEU A 76 -8.44 -13.60 11.43
C LEU A 76 -7.42 -12.82 10.60
N ARG A 77 -7.81 -11.69 10.00
CA ARG A 77 -6.93 -10.90 9.13
C ARG A 77 -5.72 -10.33 9.87
N ALA A 78 -5.86 -9.98 11.15
CA ALA A 78 -4.72 -9.58 11.97
C ALA A 78 -3.68 -10.71 12.12
N ARG A 79 -4.13 -11.95 12.39
CA ARG A 79 -3.25 -13.12 12.46
C ARG A 79 -2.59 -13.43 11.11
N GLU A 80 -3.34 -13.29 10.02
CA GLU A 80 -2.81 -13.48 8.67
C GLU A 80 -1.72 -12.45 8.33
N ALA A 81 -1.92 -11.17 8.67
CA ALA A 81 -0.93 -10.12 8.47
C ALA A 81 0.34 -10.33 9.30
N VAL A 82 0.22 -10.74 10.57
CA VAL A 82 1.38 -11.10 11.40
C VAL A 82 2.15 -12.27 10.78
N ALA A 83 1.44 -13.32 10.35
CA ALA A 83 2.07 -14.48 9.70
C ALA A 83 2.76 -14.11 8.38
N ALA A 84 2.15 -13.23 7.57
CA ALA A 84 2.76 -12.71 6.35
C ALA A 84 4.03 -11.90 6.65
N CYS A 85 3.96 -10.99 7.63
CA CYS A 85 5.10 -10.18 8.09
C CYS A 85 6.26 -11.05 8.60
N ALA A 86 5.97 -12.12 9.34
CA ALA A 86 6.98 -13.09 9.77
C ALA A 86 7.70 -13.75 8.58
N ARG A 87 6.99 -14.06 7.50
CA ARG A 87 7.61 -14.56 6.25
C ARG A 87 8.51 -13.52 5.58
N LEU A 88 8.33 -12.24 5.86
CA LEU A 88 9.16 -11.12 5.38
C LEU A 88 10.29 -10.73 6.38
N ASP A 89 10.56 -11.54 7.41
CA ASP A 89 11.50 -11.27 8.52
C ASP A 89 11.12 -10.09 9.42
N VAL A 90 9.85 -9.71 9.47
CA VAL A 90 9.34 -8.70 10.42
C VAL A 90 8.79 -9.42 11.65
N ALA A 91 9.29 -9.04 12.83
CA ALA A 91 8.85 -9.62 14.10
C ALA A 91 7.42 -9.17 14.44
N GLU A 92 6.68 -9.98 15.20
CA GLU A 92 5.28 -9.69 15.55
C GLU A 92 5.12 -8.37 16.31
N ASP A 93 6.05 -8.04 17.20
CA ASP A 93 6.08 -6.78 17.96
C ASP A 93 6.40 -5.55 17.09
N HIS A 94 6.76 -5.75 15.82
CA HIS A 94 6.94 -4.71 14.82
C HIS A 94 5.73 -4.56 13.89
N VAL A 95 4.63 -5.26 14.16
CA VAL A 95 3.36 -5.17 13.42
C VAL A 95 2.31 -4.55 14.34
N GLN A 96 1.82 -3.36 13.98
CA GLN A 96 0.83 -2.63 14.75
C GLN A 96 -0.50 -2.53 14.01
N PHE A 97 -1.61 -2.67 14.74
CA PHE A 97 -2.96 -2.50 14.21
C PHE A 97 -3.59 -1.25 14.83
N LEU A 98 -4.03 -0.30 13.99
CA LEU A 98 -4.56 0.98 14.46
C LEU A 98 -6.08 0.97 14.69
N GLY A 99 -6.78 0.00 14.11
CA GLY A 99 -8.18 -0.32 14.41
C GLY A 99 -9.20 0.66 13.85
N PHE A 100 -8.86 1.46 12.83
CA PHE A 100 -9.87 2.31 12.19
C PHE A 100 -10.87 1.47 11.37
N PRO A 101 -12.14 1.90 11.23
CA PRO A 101 -13.11 1.11 10.48
C PRO A 101 -12.77 1.04 8.99
N ASP A 102 -12.68 -0.17 8.45
CA ASP A 102 -12.49 -0.42 7.02
C ASP A 102 -13.60 0.25 6.17
N GLY A 103 -13.20 1.03 5.17
CA GLY A 103 -14.07 1.79 4.28
C GLY A 103 -14.41 3.20 4.74
N ALA A 104 -13.93 3.63 5.92
CA ALA A 104 -14.37 4.87 6.56
C ALA A 104 -13.23 5.82 6.98
N LEU A 105 -11.98 5.63 6.54
CA LEU A 105 -10.86 6.47 7.01
C LEU A 105 -11.08 7.97 6.84
N ALA A 106 -11.73 8.38 5.74
CA ALA A 106 -12.04 9.79 5.49
C ALA A 106 -12.95 10.42 6.58
N ALA A 107 -13.85 9.64 7.19
CA ALA A 107 -14.70 10.11 8.29
C ALA A 107 -13.93 10.29 9.61
N HIS A 108 -12.73 9.72 9.70
CA HIS A 108 -11.85 9.78 10.88
C HIS A 108 -10.56 10.57 10.63
N ALA A 109 -10.53 11.46 9.63
CA ALA A 109 -9.31 12.10 9.15
C ALA A 109 -8.45 12.77 10.26
N ALA A 110 -9.07 13.52 11.19
CA ALA A 110 -8.34 14.16 12.28
C ALA A 110 -7.70 13.14 13.24
N ALA A 111 -8.48 12.15 13.68
CA ALA A 111 -7.98 11.08 14.54
C ALA A 111 -6.90 10.22 13.85
N LEU A 112 -7.04 10.02 12.53
CA LEU A 112 -6.05 9.34 11.71
C LEU A 112 -4.73 10.10 11.66
N GLU A 113 -4.76 11.40 11.38
CA GLU A 113 -3.57 12.25 11.39
C GLU A 113 -2.87 12.26 12.76
N ASP A 114 -3.63 12.40 13.84
CA ASP A 114 -3.07 12.39 15.19
C ASP A 114 -2.45 11.03 15.54
N ARG A 115 -3.11 9.92 15.21
CA ARG A 115 -2.55 8.58 15.48
C ARG A 115 -1.29 8.32 14.67
N ILE A 116 -1.23 8.72 13.39
CA ILE A 116 -0.04 8.59 12.56
C ILE A 116 1.10 9.46 13.10
N ALA A 117 0.81 10.70 13.49
CA ALA A 117 1.81 11.60 14.05
C ALA A 117 2.41 11.04 15.36
N SER A 118 1.58 10.51 16.26
CA SER A 118 2.04 9.84 17.48
C SER A 118 2.90 8.62 17.16
N LEU A 119 2.46 7.75 16.26
CA LEU A 119 3.20 6.56 15.85
C LEU A 119 4.58 6.91 15.26
N VAL A 120 4.63 7.95 14.42
CA VAL A 120 5.89 8.42 13.82
C VAL A 120 6.81 9.05 14.87
N ALA A 121 6.26 9.76 15.87
CA ALA A 121 7.05 10.28 16.97
C ALA A 121 7.64 9.16 17.85
N GLU A 122 6.86 8.11 18.12
CA GLU A 122 7.27 6.94 18.90
C GLU A 122 8.38 6.14 18.19
N LEU A 123 8.21 5.90 16.89
CA LEU A 123 9.12 5.03 16.12
C LEU A 123 10.30 5.78 15.48
N SER A 124 10.18 7.10 15.29
CA SER A 124 11.15 7.95 14.58
C SER A 124 11.73 7.30 13.28
N PRO A 125 10.88 6.77 12.37
CA PRO A 125 11.36 6.06 11.20
C PRO A 125 12.02 7.05 10.22
N PRO A 126 13.17 6.72 9.61
CA PRO A 126 13.80 7.60 8.62
C PRO A 126 13.05 7.61 7.28
N GLU A 127 12.22 6.60 7.02
CA GLU A 127 11.40 6.49 5.80
C GLU A 127 9.99 5.99 6.12
N ILE A 128 8.99 6.53 5.43
CA ILE A 128 7.59 6.13 5.53
C ILE A 128 7.11 5.71 4.13
N PHE A 129 6.52 4.53 4.03
CA PHE A 129 5.88 4.04 2.82
C PHE A 129 4.36 4.04 3.03
N VAL A 130 3.61 4.65 2.13
CA VAL A 130 2.15 4.73 2.18
C VAL A 130 1.55 4.42 0.81
N CYS A 131 0.33 3.88 0.76
CA CYS A 131 -0.36 3.68 -0.53
C CYS A 131 -0.44 4.98 -1.34
N ALA A 132 -0.37 4.88 -2.66
CA ALA A 132 -0.35 6.04 -3.53
C ALA A 132 -1.69 6.78 -3.55
N LEU A 133 -1.67 8.12 -3.50
CA LEU A 133 -2.90 8.94 -3.58
C LEU A 133 -3.75 8.64 -4.81
N GLY A 134 -3.13 8.16 -5.90
CA GLY A 134 -3.81 7.79 -7.14
C GLY A 134 -4.39 6.37 -7.18
N ASP A 135 -4.38 5.60 -6.08
CA ASP A 135 -4.85 4.20 -6.05
C ASP A 135 -6.34 4.05 -6.36
N GLY A 136 -7.15 5.06 -6.02
CA GLY A 136 -8.60 5.07 -6.25
C GLY A 136 -9.43 4.37 -5.17
N HIS A 137 -8.84 3.52 -4.32
CA HIS A 137 -9.50 3.01 -3.12
C HIS A 137 -9.65 4.14 -2.08
N ARG A 138 -10.85 4.32 -1.52
CA ARG A 138 -11.17 5.44 -0.61
C ARG A 138 -10.25 5.54 0.61
N ASP A 139 -9.92 4.40 1.23
CA ASP A 139 -9.03 4.40 2.40
C ASP A 139 -7.57 4.64 2.02
N HIS A 140 -7.12 4.16 0.86
CA HIS A 140 -5.76 4.45 0.37
C HIS A 140 -5.62 5.95 0.13
N VAL A 141 -6.63 6.58 -0.49
CA VAL A 141 -6.68 8.02 -0.73
C VAL A 141 -6.69 8.80 0.59
N ALA A 142 -7.53 8.40 1.55
CA ALA A 142 -7.62 9.06 2.85
C ALA A 142 -6.30 8.98 3.64
N LEU A 143 -5.68 7.80 3.69
CA LEU A 143 -4.39 7.60 4.35
C LEU A 143 -3.27 8.39 3.67
N ALA A 144 -3.18 8.34 2.33
CA ALA A 144 -2.19 9.10 1.58
C ALA A 144 -2.36 10.61 1.80
N GLN A 145 -3.59 11.10 1.87
CA GLN A 145 -3.87 12.52 2.15
C GLN A 145 -3.44 12.92 3.57
N ALA A 146 -3.74 12.10 4.58
CA ALA A 146 -3.31 12.33 5.95
C ALA A 146 -1.78 12.40 6.06
N VAL A 147 -1.06 11.44 5.47
CA VAL A 147 0.41 11.43 5.45
C VAL A 147 0.97 12.65 4.71
N ARG A 148 0.40 13.04 3.56
CA ARG A 148 0.81 14.24 2.83
C ARG A 148 0.59 15.52 3.64
N ASN A 149 -0.53 15.63 4.35
CA ASN A 149 -0.81 16.77 5.24
C ASN A 149 0.22 16.87 6.36
N LEU A 150 0.48 15.75 7.06
CA LEU A 150 1.49 15.68 8.12
C LEU A 150 2.90 16.01 7.60
N HIS A 151 3.25 15.52 6.40
CA HIS A 151 4.51 15.84 5.74
C HIS A 151 4.62 17.35 5.45
N ALA A 152 3.56 17.97 4.92
CA ALA A 152 3.50 19.40 4.65
C ALA A 152 3.67 20.26 5.91
N GLN A 153 3.12 19.77 7.02
CA GLN A 153 3.18 20.39 8.34
C GLN A 153 4.51 20.11 9.08
N GLY A 154 5.41 19.28 8.51
CA GLY A 154 6.66 18.87 9.16
C GLY A 154 6.47 17.94 10.37
N ARG A 155 5.28 17.33 10.51
CA ARG A 155 4.92 16.47 11.66
C ARG A 155 5.39 15.02 11.53
N LEU A 156 6.17 14.69 10.50
CA LEU A 156 6.71 13.35 10.27
C LEU A 156 8.19 13.20 10.66
N GLY A 157 8.73 14.09 11.51
CA GLY A 157 10.08 13.98 12.03
C GLY A 157 11.20 14.03 10.98
N GLY A 158 10.93 14.58 9.80
CA GLY A 158 11.88 14.61 8.67
C GLY A 158 12.00 13.30 7.89
N ALA A 159 11.14 12.32 8.15
CA ALA A 159 11.11 11.05 7.40
C ALA A 159 10.90 11.29 5.89
N ALA A 160 11.64 10.54 5.07
CA ALA A 160 11.39 10.54 3.63
C ALA A 160 10.11 9.74 3.34
N VAL A 161 9.14 10.37 2.67
CA VAL A 161 7.85 9.75 2.35
C VAL A 161 7.86 9.20 0.93
N TRP A 162 7.43 7.95 0.80
CA TRP A 162 7.32 7.21 -0.44
C TRP A 162 5.90 6.68 -0.62
N GLU A 163 5.39 6.78 -1.84
CA GLU A 163 4.11 6.22 -2.22
C GLU A 163 4.30 4.90 -2.98
N TYR A 164 3.57 3.86 -2.61
CA TYR A 164 3.55 2.57 -3.32
C TYR A 164 2.15 2.29 -3.91
N PRO A 165 2.06 1.79 -5.15
CA PRO A 165 0.78 1.52 -5.79
C PRO A 165 0.26 0.11 -5.48
N VAL A 166 -1.02 -0.01 -5.15
CA VAL A 166 -1.73 -1.29 -5.07
C VAL A 166 -2.77 -1.37 -6.21
N TRP A 167 -3.77 -0.50 -6.18
CA TRP A 167 -4.87 -0.42 -7.15
C TRP A 167 -4.62 0.57 -8.31
N PHE A 168 -3.55 1.36 -8.27
CA PHE A 168 -3.23 2.46 -9.18
C PHE A 168 -3.29 2.05 -10.65
N TRP A 169 -2.89 0.81 -10.94
CA TRP A 169 -2.82 0.27 -12.29
C TRP A 169 -4.15 -0.31 -12.77
N ASP A 170 -5.10 -0.45 -11.85
CA ASP A 170 -6.47 -0.94 -12.02
C ASP A 170 -7.56 0.06 -11.61
N PHE A 171 -7.37 1.32 -11.98
CA PHE A 171 -8.31 2.42 -11.72
C PHE A 171 -9.78 2.18 -12.17
N ARG A 172 -10.09 1.07 -12.84
CA ARG A 172 -11.44 0.70 -13.28
C ARG A 172 -12.22 -0.01 -12.19
N SER A 173 -11.56 -0.74 -11.30
CA SER A 173 -12.19 -1.56 -10.26
C SER A 173 -12.92 -0.74 -9.20
N TRP A 174 -12.59 0.55 -9.07
CA TRP A 174 -13.22 1.48 -8.14
C TRP A 174 -13.98 2.63 -8.81
N ARG A 175 -14.22 2.56 -10.13
CA ARG A 175 -15.06 3.56 -10.82
C ARG A 175 -16.54 3.23 -10.63
N PRO A 176 -17.40 4.21 -10.34
CA PRO A 176 -18.84 4.01 -10.44
C PRO A 176 -19.19 3.61 -11.89
N GLU A 177 -19.97 2.54 -12.06
CA GLU A 177 -20.41 1.95 -13.34
C GLU A 177 -21.02 2.97 -14.34
N LYS A 178 -21.44 4.14 -13.86
CA LYS A 178 -22.19 5.15 -14.65
C LYS A 178 -21.37 6.35 -15.13
N ALA A 179 -20.04 6.34 -15.07
CA ALA A 179 -19.22 7.46 -15.53
C ALA A 179 -18.93 7.41 -17.05
N SER A 180 -19.94 7.60 -17.90
CA SER A 180 -19.75 7.69 -19.36
C SER A 180 -19.46 9.13 -19.82
N ASN A 181 -18.18 9.54 -19.81
CA ASN A 181 -17.74 10.72 -20.56
C ASN A 181 -16.56 10.34 -21.46
N LYS A 182 -16.84 9.96 -22.72
CA LYS A 182 -15.81 9.58 -23.72
C LYS A 182 -14.80 10.70 -23.99
N ALA A 183 -15.22 11.96 -23.97
CA ALA A 183 -14.32 13.11 -24.16
C ALA A 183 -13.42 13.32 -22.93
N GLY A 184 -14.00 13.23 -21.73
CA GLY A 184 -13.25 13.22 -20.47
C GLY A 184 -12.31 12.02 -20.33
N PHE A 185 -12.64 10.88 -20.95
CA PHE A 185 -11.79 9.69 -21.00
C PHE A 185 -10.58 9.86 -21.93
N ILE A 186 -10.75 10.45 -23.12
CA ILE A 186 -9.63 10.75 -24.03
C ILE A 186 -8.73 11.85 -23.44
N ALA A 187 -9.32 12.89 -22.85
CA ALA A 187 -8.58 13.92 -22.12
C ALA A 187 -7.86 13.34 -20.89
N GLY A 188 -8.52 12.44 -20.15
CA GLY A 188 -7.98 11.71 -19.02
C GLY A 188 -6.85 10.76 -19.41
N LEU A 189 -6.92 10.12 -20.57
CA LEU A 189 -5.84 9.30 -21.14
C LEU A 189 -4.63 10.14 -21.57
N ARG A 190 -4.84 11.33 -22.15
CA ARG A 190 -3.73 12.26 -22.48
C ARG A 190 -3.10 12.82 -21.21
N LYS A 191 -3.90 13.28 -20.24
CA LYS A 191 -3.41 13.72 -18.92
C LYS A 191 -2.71 12.59 -18.18
N ALA A 192 -3.23 11.37 -18.18
CA ALA A 192 -2.57 10.20 -17.58
C ALA A 192 -1.29 9.81 -18.33
N GLY A 193 -1.26 9.90 -19.66
CA GLY A 193 -0.07 9.65 -20.47
C GLY A 193 1.03 10.70 -20.28
N GLN A 194 0.65 11.95 -20.02
CA GLN A 194 1.56 13.05 -19.72
C GLN A 194 2.00 13.05 -18.25
N ALA A 195 1.09 12.74 -17.31
CA ALA A 195 1.42 12.49 -15.91
C ALA A 195 2.37 11.31 -15.78
N ALA A 196 2.12 10.19 -16.48
CA ALA A 196 3.01 9.03 -16.51
C ALA A 196 4.37 9.28 -17.19
N ARG A 197 4.54 10.37 -17.95
CA ARG A 197 5.85 10.84 -18.42
C ARG A 197 6.62 11.61 -17.36
N ASN A 198 5.92 12.17 -16.38
CA ASN A 198 6.48 12.97 -15.28
C ASN A 198 6.45 12.23 -13.94
N LEU A 199 6.03 10.96 -13.94
CA LEU A 199 6.14 10.10 -12.76
C LEU A 199 7.61 9.71 -12.61
N ASN A 200 8.29 10.39 -11.69
CA ASN A 200 9.64 10.02 -11.23
C ASN A 200 9.52 8.78 -10.33
N ALA A 201 9.23 7.64 -10.95
CA ALA A 201 9.21 6.36 -10.27
C ALA A 201 10.64 5.88 -10.00
N VAL A 202 10.85 5.32 -8.83
CA VAL A 202 12.01 4.47 -8.55
C VAL A 202 11.55 3.02 -8.54
N ALA A 203 12.46 2.11 -8.83
CA ALA A 203 12.21 0.68 -8.82
C ALA A 203 13.13 -0.03 -7.84
N VAL A 204 12.60 -1.09 -7.21
CA VAL A 204 13.37 -2.08 -6.47
C VAL A 204 13.23 -3.40 -7.22
N ASP A 205 14.36 -4.00 -7.58
CA ASP A 205 14.40 -5.34 -8.19
C ASP A 205 14.03 -6.39 -7.14
N ILE A 206 13.05 -7.22 -7.44
CA ILE A 206 12.55 -8.28 -6.55
C ILE A 206 12.55 -9.65 -7.23
N LYS A 207 13.28 -9.78 -8.36
CA LYS A 207 13.24 -10.96 -9.23
C LYS A 207 13.49 -12.25 -8.47
N ASP A 208 14.48 -12.25 -7.59
CA ASP A 208 14.90 -13.42 -6.81
C ASP A 208 14.11 -13.56 -5.49
N LEU A 209 13.24 -12.60 -5.18
CA LEU A 209 12.46 -12.57 -3.93
C LEU A 209 11.00 -12.99 -4.13
N LYS A 210 10.57 -13.20 -5.38
CA LYS A 210 9.17 -13.49 -5.72
C LYS A 210 8.61 -14.70 -4.97
N GLN A 211 9.40 -15.76 -4.80
CA GLN A 211 8.94 -16.97 -4.10
C GLN A 211 8.61 -16.67 -2.64
N ARG A 212 9.52 -16.02 -1.93
CA ARG A 212 9.32 -15.60 -0.55
C ARG A 212 8.14 -14.64 -0.40
N LYS A 213 8.00 -13.69 -1.33
CA LYS A 213 6.84 -12.77 -1.38
C LYS A 213 5.53 -13.54 -1.59
N ARG A 214 5.51 -14.58 -2.43
CA ARG A 214 4.31 -15.44 -2.60
C ARG A 214 3.96 -16.18 -1.33
N GLU A 215 4.95 -16.69 -0.60
CA GLU A 215 4.74 -17.39 0.67
C GLU A 215 4.20 -16.46 1.76
N ALA A 216 4.67 -15.21 1.80
CA ALA A 216 4.08 -14.18 2.65
C ALA A 216 2.63 -13.89 2.25
N LEU A 217 2.36 -13.67 0.97
CA LEU A 217 1.01 -13.39 0.50
C LEU A 217 0.06 -14.58 0.74
N ALA A 218 0.57 -15.81 0.67
CA ALA A 218 -0.19 -17.02 0.96
C ALA A 218 -0.71 -17.11 2.40
N CYS A 219 -0.16 -16.32 3.32
CA CYS A 219 -0.65 -16.22 4.70
C CYS A 219 -1.97 -15.44 4.77
N HIS A 220 -2.23 -14.52 3.84
CA HIS A 220 -3.48 -13.76 3.69
C HIS A 220 -4.59 -14.60 3.05
N ARG A 221 -4.89 -15.77 3.62
CA ARG A 221 -5.80 -16.78 3.04
C ARG A 221 -7.18 -16.20 2.78
N SER A 222 -7.71 -15.39 3.70
CA SER A 222 -8.99 -14.69 3.54
C SER A 222 -8.98 -13.63 2.43
N GLN A 223 -7.80 -13.18 1.98
CA GLN A 223 -7.65 -12.18 0.92
C GLN A 223 -7.49 -12.80 -0.45
N ILE A 224 -6.72 -13.88 -0.56
CA ILE A 224 -6.39 -14.48 -1.85
C ILE A 224 -7.26 -15.70 -2.22
N GLY A 225 -8.03 -16.20 -1.26
CA GLY A 225 -8.97 -17.30 -1.44
C GLY A 225 -10.33 -16.96 -0.83
N GLY A 226 -11.32 -17.79 -1.12
CA GLY A 226 -12.58 -17.76 -0.37
C GLY A 226 -12.31 -18.06 1.10
N LEU A 227 -13.06 -17.41 1.98
CA LEU A 227 -13.08 -17.76 3.40
C LEU A 227 -13.68 -19.17 3.54
N GLU A 228 -12.92 -20.11 4.11
CA GLU A 228 -13.42 -21.48 4.33
C GLU A 228 -14.72 -21.42 5.16
N GLY A 229 -15.82 -21.89 4.58
CA GLY A 229 -17.12 -21.90 5.23
C GLY A 229 -17.92 -20.59 5.17
N ALA A 230 -17.44 -19.54 4.48
CA ALA A 230 -18.21 -18.32 4.28
C ALA A 230 -18.59 -18.07 2.81
N HIS A 231 -19.85 -17.73 2.59
CA HIS A 231 -20.37 -17.36 1.29
C HIS A 231 -20.24 -15.85 1.03
N GLY A 232 -20.08 -15.45 -0.23
CA GLY A 232 -20.18 -14.04 -0.67
C GLY A 232 -18.84 -13.34 -0.96
N TRP A 233 -17.73 -13.74 -0.33
CA TRP A 233 -16.39 -13.23 -0.63
C TRP A 233 -15.52 -14.31 -1.29
N ASN A 234 -15.00 -14.01 -2.48
CA ASN A 234 -14.21 -14.95 -3.30
C ASN A 234 -12.70 -14.63 -3.32
N GLY A 235 -12.24 -13.71 -2.47
CA GLY A 235 -10.89 -13.19 -2.52
C GLY A 235 -10.62 -12.23 -3.69
N LEU A 236 -9.43 -11.67 -3.68
CA LEU A 236 -8.88 -10.84 -4.73
C LEU A 236 -8.70 -11.65 -6.02
N PRO A 237 -9.02 -11.10 -7.20
CA PRO A 237 -8.90 -11.84 -8.46
C PRO A 237 -7.47 -12.34 -8.71
N PRO A 238 -7.25 -13.60 -9.16
CA PRO A 238 -5.91 -14.11 -9.45
C PRO A 238 -5.12 -13.24 -10.44
N SER A 239 -5.82 -12.68 -11.45
CA SER A 239 -5.20 -11.80 -12.44
C SER A 239 -4.69 -10.47 -11.87
N PHE A 240 -5.28 -10.01 -10.76
CA PHE A 240 -4.82 -8.88 -9.95
C PHE A 240 -3.61 -9.29 -9.10
N LEU A 241 -3.68 -10.42 -8.38
CA LEU A 241 -2.56 -10.92 -7.57
C LEU A 241 -1.29 -11.18 -8.38
N ASP A 242 -1.43 -11.75 -9.58
CA ASP A 242 -0.33 -11.99 -10.54
C ASP A 242 0.42 -10.71 -10.94
N PHE A 243 -0.17 -9.54 -10.75
CA PHE A 243 0.47 -8.27 -11.03
C PHE A 243 1.63 -7.97 -10.07
N PHE A 244 1.50 -8.37 -8.80
CA PHE A 244 2.48 -8.03 -7.75
C PHE A 244 3.73 -8.91 -7.75
N PHE A 245 3.80 -9.87 -8.69
CA PHE A 245 4.92 -10.77 -8.90
C PHE A 245 5.69 -10.49 -10.19
N HIS A 246 5.65 -9.24 -10.65
CA HIS A 246 6.63 -8.72 -11.60
C HIS A 246 8.04 -8.66 -10.96
N ASP A 247 9.08 -8.51 -11.77
CA ASP A 247 10.47 -8.47 -11.29
C ASP A 247 10.83 -7.17 -10.54
N ARG A 248 9.90 -6.21 -10.45
CA ARG A 248 10.14 -4.89 -9.84
C ARG A 248 8.93 -4.42 -9.02
N GLU A 249 9.22 -3.82 -7.87
CA GLU A 249 8.28 -2.95 -7.14
C GLU A 249 8.57 -1.50 -7.50
N LEU A 250 7.54 -0.65 -7.57
CA LEU A 250 7.66 0.75 -7.95
C LEU A 250 7.25 1.65 -6.80
N PHE A 251 8.01 2.72 -6.58
CA PHE A 251 7.75 3.72 -5.56
C PHE A 251 7.85 5.12 -6.14
N PHE A 252 7.12 6.07 -5.55
CA PHE A 252 7.14 7.48 -5.95
C PHE A 252 7.50 8.32 -4.74
N LYS A 253 8.56 9.13 -4.84
CA LYS A 253 8.96 10.00 -3.74
C LYS A 253 7.99 11.17 -3.62
N LEU A 254 7.56 11.48 -2.40
CA LEU A 254 6.82 12.71 -2.13
C LEU A 254 7.82 13.86 -1.94
N ASP A 255 7.90 14.74 -2.92
CA ASP A 255 8.77 15.92 -2.82
C ASP A 255 8.19 16.95 -1.85
N ALA A 256 9.03 17.48 -0.94
CA ALA A 256 8.63 18.50 0.04
C ALA A 256 8.06 19.79 -0.58
N GLN A 257 8.33 20.06 -1.87
CA GLN A 257 7.81 21.23 -2.58
C GLN A 257 6.40 21.04 -3.16
N ALA A 258 5.95 19.80 -3.40
CA ALA A 258 4.64 19.54 -4.00
C ALA A 258 3.47 19.75 -3.01
N ALA A 259 3.75 19.70 -1.71
CA ALA A 259 2.74 19.87 -0.65
C ALA A 259 2.30 21.33 -0.42
N ARG A 260 2.93 22.30 -1.09
CA ARG A 260 2.61 23.73 -0.95
C ARG A 260 1.61 24.27 -1.97
N ASN A 261 1.14 23.45 -2.91
CA ASN A 261 0.14 23.87 -3.91
C ASN A 261 -0.80 22.72 -4.26
N PRO A 262 -1.97 22.60 -3.60
CA PRO A 262 -3.05 21.79 -4.14
C PRO A 262 -3.50 22.44 -5.46
N ARG A 263 -3.30 21.73 -6.59
CA ARG A 263 -3.95 22.08 -7.86
C ARG A 263 -5.33 21.45 -7.94
#